data_AF-M8A0R0-F1
#
_entry.id   AF-M8A0R0-F1
#
_cell.length_a   1.000
_cell.length_b   1.000
_cell.length_c   1.000
_cell.angle_alpha   90.00
_cell.angle_beta   90.00
_cell.angle_gamma   90.00
#
_symmetry.space_group_name_H-M   'P 1'
#
loop_
_entity.id
_entity.type
_entity.pdbx_description
1 polymer ?
#
loop_
_entity_poly.entity_id
_entity_poly.type
_entity_poly.pdbx_seq_one_letter_code
_entity_poly.pdbx_strand_id
1 'polypeptide(L)'
;MIVNEAAKFRYRSGNEFNCGGLTIRSPYGAVGHGGHYHSQSPEAFFCHVPGLKVVIPRSPREAKGLLLASIRDPNPVIFFEPKWLYRLSVEEVPEGDYMLPLSQAEVIRKGSDITLIGWGAQLAVLEQACEDASKDGISCELIDLRTLIPWDKETVEASVSKTGKLLLEAPVARVCGLDTPFPLVYEPFYMPTKNKILDAIKATVNY
;
A
#
# COMPACT_ATOMS: atom_id res chain seq x y z
N MET A 1 -11.50 17.30 -11.82
CA MET A 1 -11.33 18.10 -10.59
C MET A 1 -10.03 17.76 -9.86
N ILE A 2 -9.82 16.52 -9.37
CA ILE A 2 -8.61 16.15 -8.61
C ILE A 2 -7.31 16.38 -9.38
N VAL A 3 -7.20 15.82 -10.60
CA VAL A 3 -5.96 15.81 -11.38
C VAL A 3 -5.59 17.18 -11.97
N ASN A 4 -6.56 17.91 -12.52
CA ASN A 4 -6.30 19.18 -13.19
C ASN A 4 -6.41 20.41 -12.29
N GLU A 5 -7.19 20.33 -11.21
CA GLU A 5 -7.34 21.45 -10.27
C GLU A 5 -6.48 21.24 -9.03
N ALA A 6 -6.85 20.29 -8.17
CA ALA A 6 -6.22 20.15 -6.84
C ALA A 6 -4.71 19.93 -6.93
N ALA A 7 -4.28 18.96 -7.73
CA ALA A 7 -2.86 18.63 -7.89
C ALA A 7 -2.00 19.80 -8.42
N LYS A 8 -2.59 20.67 -9.25
CA LYS A 8 -1.89 21.76 -9.94
C LYS A 8 -2.10 23.12 -9.27
N PHE A 9 -2.97 23.22 -8.27
CA PHE A 9 -3.47 24.50 -7.76
C PHE A 9 -2.36 25.40 -7.20
N ARG A 10 -1.46 24.83 -6.41
CA ARG A 10 -0.28 25.52 -5.86
C ARG A 10 0.71 25.93 -6.96
N TYR A 11 0.97 25.01 -7.89
CA TYR A 11 1.96 25.22 -8.94
C TYR A 11 1.50 26.28 -9.95
N ARG A 12 0.25 26.21 -10.43
CA ARG A 12 -0.28 27.11 -11.46
C ARG A 12 -0.42 28.56 -11.00
N SER A 13 -0.47 28.80 -9.69
CA SER A 13 -0.61 30.12 -9.09
C SER A 13 0.72 30.72 -8.64
N GLY A 14 1.86 30.03 -8.86
CA GLY A 14 3.13 30.47 -8.27
C GLY A 14 3.10 30.50 -6.73
N ASN A 15 2.29 29.63 -6.11
CA ASN A 15 2.02 29.57 -4.68
C ASN A 15 1.25 30.77 -4.08
N GLU A 16 0.66 31.65 -4.89
CA GLU A 16 -0.27 32.69 -4.40
C GLU A 16 -1.55 32.07 -3.81
N PHE A 17 -2.01 30.96 -4.39
CA PHE A 17 -3.16 30.20 -3.89
C PHE A 17 -2.82 28.71 -3.82
N ASN A 18 -3.34 28.00 -2.83
CA ASN A 18 -3.18 26.55 -2.71
C ASN A 18 -4.45 25.89 -2.14
N CYS A 19 -4.60 24.59 -2.35
CA CYS A 19 -5.62 23.76 -1.71
C CYS A 19 -4.97 22.74 -0.75
N GLY A 20 -3.90 23.16 -0.06
CA GLY A 20 -3.33 22.39 1.03
C GLY A 20 -4.34 22.18 2.16
N GLY A 21 -4.23 21.07 2.88
CA GLY A 21 -5.22 20.66 3.88
C GLY A 21 -6.49 20.03 3.29
N LEU A 22 -6.65 19.99 1.96
CA LEU A 22 -7.70 19.19 1.33
C LEU A 22 -7.35 17.71 1.47
N THR A 23 -8.16 16.98 2.26
CA THR A 23 -8.09 15.52 2.34
C THR A 23 -9.35 14.89 1.75
N ILE A 24 -9.17 14.06 0.72
CA ILE A 24 -10.23 13.29 0.08
C ILE A 24 -10.14 11.87 0.63
N ARG A 25 -11.15 11.43 1.37
CA ARG A 25 -11.22 10.07 1.91
C ARG A 25 -12.14 9.20 1.08
N SER A 26 -11.78 7.94 0.86
CA SER A 26 -12.64 7.01 0.13
C SER A 26 -12.45 5.55 0.57
N PRO A 27 -13.53 4.77 0.76
CA PRO A 27 -13.44 3.33 0.94
C PRO A 27 -12.76 2.65 -0.25
N TYR A 28 -11.85 1.73 0.03
CA TYR A 28 -10.90 1.17 -0.94
C TYR A 28 -10.84 -0.36 -0.88
N GLY A 29 -10.54 -0.99 -2.02
CA GLY A 29 -10.17 -2.41 -2.10
C GLY A 29 -11.32 -3.42 -2.04
N ALA A 30 -11.00 -4.69 -2.26
CA ALA A 30 -11.94 -5.82 -2.30
C ALA A 30 -12.71 -6.04 -0.99
N VAL A 31 -13.88 -6.71 -1.08
CA VAL A 31 -14.74 -7.02 0.09
C VAL A 31 -15.43 -8.38 0.04
N GLY A 32 -14.97 -9.31 -0.77
CA GLY A 32 -15.54 -10.66 -0.92
C GLY A 32 -16.76 -10.74 -1.84
N HIS A 33 -17.52 -9.66 -2.00
CA HIS A 33 -18.77 -9.66 -2.78
C HIS A 33 -19.10 -8.27 -3.40
N GLY A 34 -18.08 -7.47 -3.70
CA GLY A 34 -18.28 -6.08 -4.15
C GLY A 34 -18.49 -5.89 -5.66
N GLY A 35 -18.14 -6.90 -6.45
CA GLY A 35 -18.18 -6.85 -7.91
C GLY A 35 -17.43 -5.64 -8.48
N HIS A 36 -17.88 -5.15 -9.65
CA HIS A 36 -17.13 -4.16 -10.43
C HIS A 36 -16.93 -2.80 -9.74
N TYR A 37 -17.84 -2.38 -8.86
CA TYR A 37 -17.91 -0.98 -8.39
C TYR A 37 -17.69 -0.80 -6.89
N HIS A 38 -17.65 -1.88 -6.11
CA HIS A 38 -17.38 -1.81 -4.66
C HIS A 38 -16.06 -2.47 -4.25
N SER A 39 -15.21 -2.85 -5.22
CA SER A 39 -13.95 -3.58 -4.95
C SER A 39 -12.69 -2.93 -5.56
N GLN A 40 -12.82 -1.77 -6.23
CA GLN A 40 -11.71 -1.18 -6.97
C GLN A 40 -10.58 -0.70 -6.05
N SER A 41 -9.37 -0.79 -6.61
CA SER A 41 -8.14 -0.22 -6.09
C SER A 41 -7.59 0.77 -7.14
N PRO A 42 -7.96 2.06 -7.08
CA PRO A 42 -7.66 3.03 -8.14
C PRO A 42 -6.39 3.86 -7.88
N GLU A 43 -5.58 3.50 -6.90
CA GLU A 43 -4.39 4.24 -6.45
C GLU A 43 -3.39 4.52 -7.58
N ALA A 44 -3.21 3.56 -8.50
CA ALA A 44 -2.27 3.71 -9.61
C ALA A 44 -2.65 4.87 -10.54
N PHE A 45 -3.94 5.15 -10.73
CA PHE A 45 -4.39 6.31 -11.52
C PHE A 45 -3.92 7.64 -10.91
N PHE A 46 -3.80 7.71 -9.58
CA PHE A 46 -3.40 8.93 -8.88
C PHE A 46 -1.88 9.01 -8.63
N CYS A 47 -1.17 7.87 -8.58
CA CYS A 47 0.28 7.85 -8.38
C CYS A 47 1.07 8.48 -9.55
N HIS A 48 0.44 8.63 -10.73
CA HIS A 48 1.02 9.32 -11.90
C HIS A 48 0.68 10.81 -11.98
N VAL A 49 0.18 11.41 -10.89
CA VAL A 49 -0.27 12.81 -10.86
C VAL A 49 0.57 13.63 -9.87
N PRO A 50 1.60 14.35 -10.34
CA PRO A 50 2.42 15.21 -9.48
C PRO A 50 1.58 16.27 -8.76
N GLY A 51 1.91 16.52 -7.50
CA GLY A 51 1.22 17.47 -6.63
C GLY A 51 0.14 16.86 -5.73
N LEU A 52 -0.18 15.57 -5.91
CA LEU A 52 -1.00 14.80 -4.97
C LEU A 52 -0.12 13.98 -4.01
N LYS A 53 -0.69 13.66 -2.84
CA LYS A 53 -0.23 12.52 -2.03
C LYS A 53 -1.29 11.42 -2.01
N VAL A 54 -0.87 10.15 -1.99
CA VAL A 54 -1.77 8.99 -1.93
C VAL A 54 -1.34 8.09 -0.77
N VAL A 55 -2.26 7.84 0.16
CA VAL A 55 -1.99 7.18 1.46
C VAL A 55 -3.00 6.07 1.70
N ILE A 56 -2.54 4.90 2.14
CA ILE A 56 -3.34 3.70 2.40
C ILE A 56 -2.84 3.02 3.71
N PRO A 57 -3.58 3.10 4.83
CA PRO A 57 -3.19 2.46 6.10
C PRO A 57 -3.49 0.96 6.09
N ARG A 58 -2.78 0.15 6.90
CA ARG A 58 -3.12 -1.28 7.07
C ARG A 58 -3.87 -1.63 8.37
N SER A 59 -3.99 -0.71 9.32
CA SER A 59 -4.57 -0.98 10.64
C SER A 59 -5.26 0.25 11.27
N PRO A 60 -6.12 0.10 12.30
CA PRO A 60 -6.81 1.24 12.96
C PRO A 60 -5.89 2.34 13.51
N ARG A 61 -4.79 1.97 14.19
CA ARG A 61 -3.76 2.86 14.71
C ARG A 61 -3.08 3.61 13.58
N GLU A 62 -2.75 2.91 12.50
CA GLU A 62 -2.19 3.58 11.32
C GLU A 62 -3.20 4.50 10.66
N ALA A 63 -4.45 4.06 10.54
CA ALA A 63 -5.50 4.84 9.93
C ALA A 63 -5.69 6.17 10.66
N LYS A 64 -5.72 6.17 12.00
CA LYS A 64 -5.77 7.41 12.78
C LYS A 64 -4.53 8.28 12.54
N GLY A 65 -3.33 7.74 12.73
CA GLY A 65 -2.11 8.53 12.66
C GLY A 65 -1.84 9.10 11.27
N LEU A 66 -2.04 8.30 10.21
CA LEU A 66 -1.85 8.73 8.82
C LEU A 66 -2.96 9.66 8.34
N LEU A 67 -4.21 9.47 8.80
CA LEU A 67 -5.30 10.38 8.45
C LEU A 67 -5.11 11.76 9.10
N LEU A 68 -4.73 11.81 10.38
CA LEU A 68 -4.43 13.08 11.05
C LEU A 68 -3.25 13.80 10.38
N ALA A 69 -2.21 13.07 9.97
CA ALA A 69 -1.13 13.61 9.17
C ALA A 69 -1.62 14.13 7.81
N SER A 70 -2.51 13.40 7.13
CA SER A 70 -3.11 13.81 5.84
C SER A 70 -3.94 15.08 5.95
N ILE A 71 -4.78 15.20 6.98
CA ILE A 71 -5.62 16.38 7.25
C ILE A 71 -4.77 17.64 7.44
N ARG A 72 -3.60 17.49 8.07
CA ARG A 72 -2.69 18.60 8.39
C ARG A 72 -1.64 18.85 7.32
N ASP A 73 -1.52 17.97 6.32
CA ASP A 73 -0.53 18.13 5.28
C ASP A 73 -0.86 19.35 4.40
N PRO A 74 0.13 20.21 4.09
CA PRO A 74 -0.12 21.38 3.26
C PRO A 74 -0.33 21.02 1.77
N ASN A 75 -0.52 19.76 1.40
CA ASN A 75 -0.82 19.34 0.03
C ASN A 75 -2.18 18.62 -0.04
N PRO A 76 -2.81 18.55 -1.23
CA PRO A 76 -3.99 17.70 -1.40
C PRO A 76 -3.62 16.22 -1.22
N VAL A 77 -4.31 15.54 -0.29
CA VAL A 77 -4.08 14.13 0.03
C VAL A 77 -5.31 13.29 -0.32
N ILE A 78 -5.08 12.17 -1.00
CA ILE A 78 -6.07 11.10 -1.16
C ILE A 78 -5.76 10.02 -0.13
N PHE A 79 -6.75 9.76 0.73
CA PHE A 79 -6.67 8.78 1.79
C PHE A 79 -7.63 7.63 1.49
N PHE A 80 -7.09 6.47 1.12
CA PHE A 80 -7.86 5.27 0.81
C PHE A 80 -8.00 4.40 2.05
N GLU A 81 -9.23 4.14 2.48
CA GLU A 81 -9.55 3.37 3.68
C GLU A 81 -9.87 1.91 3.28
N PRO A 82 -9.03 0.90 3.56
CA PRO A 82 -9.30 -0.48 3.15
C PRO A 82 -10.57 -1.00 3.83
N LYS A 83 -11.66 -1.05 3.08
CA LYS A 83 -12.99 -1.18 3.68
C LYS A 83 -13.24 -2.58 4.26
N TRP A 84 -12.50 -3.58 3.78
CA TRP A 84 -12.44 -4.93 4.37
C TRP A 84 -12.05 -4.88 5.86
N LEU A 85 -11.20 -3.93 6.25
CA LEU A 85 -10.65 -3.85 7.60
C LEU A 85 -11.56 -3.15 8.60
N TYR A 86 -12.57 -2.39 8.17
CA TYR A 86 -13.39 -1.55 9.06
C TYR A 86 -13.99 -2.28 10.26
N ARG A 87 -14.32 -3.57 10.11
CA ARG A 87 -14.89 -4.40 11.16
C ARG A 87 -14.07 -5.65 11.47
N LEU A 88 -12.99 -5.89 10.74
CA LEU A 88 -12.16 -7.08 10.89
C LEU A 88 -10.86 -6.81 11.66
N SER A 89 -10.39 -5.57 11.69
CA SER A 89 -9.17 -5.20 12.41
C SER A 89 -9.53 -4.44 13.69
N VAL A 90 -9.09 -4.97 14.83
CA VAL A 90 -9.24 -4.37 16.15
C VAL A 90 -7.87 -4.31 16.79
N GLU A 91 -7.47 -3.13 17.27
CA GLU A 91 -6.25 -2.93 18.04
C GLU A 91 -6.42 -1.74 18.99
N GLU A 92 -5.54 -1.63 19.96
CA GLU A 92 -5.47 -0.46 20.85
C GLU A 92 -5.04 0.78 20.05
N VAL A 93 -5.90 1.80 20.04
CA VAL A 93 -5.67 3.07 19.36
C VAL A 93 -5.56 4.16 20.42
N PRO A 94 -4.41 4.85 20.56
CA PRO A 94 -4.27 5.94 21.54
C PRO A 94 -5.38 6.97 21.34
N GLU A 95 -6.06 7.39 22.42
CA GLU A 95 -7.15 8.38 22.34
C GLU A 95 -6.63 9.78 21.95
N GLY A 96 -5.45 10.14 22.44
CA GLY A 96 -4.81 11.43 22.19
C GLY A 96 -4.44 11.68 20.73
N ASP A 97 -4.03 12.90 20.45
CA ASP A 97 -3.58 13.30 19.12
C ASP A 97 -2.20 12.71 18.81
N TYR A 98 -2.07 12.03 17.68
CA TYR A 98 -0.77 11.62 17.16
C TYR A 98 -0.81 11.55 15.63
N MET A 99 0.36 11.71 15.02
CA MET A 99 0.54 11.59 13.58
C MET A 99 1.57 10.52 13.30
N LEU A 100 1.35 9.78 12.22
CA LEU A 100 2.40 8.99 11.60
C LEU A 100 2.93 9.76 10.38
N PRO A 101 4.25 9.72 10.15
CA PRO A 101 4.86 10.43 9.03
C PRO A 101 4.34 9.89 7.70
N LEU A 102 3.93 10.80 6.81
CA LEU A 102 3.67 10.48 5.41
C LEU A 102 5.00 10.26 4.68
N SER A 103 4.96 9.52 3.59
CA SER A 103 6.16 9.21 2.78
C SER A 103 7.24 8.44 3.54
N GLN A 104 6.84 7.69 4.56
CA GLN A 104 7.72 6.79 5.31
C GLN A 104 7.09 5.39 5.38
N ALA A 105 7.81 4.42 4.85
CA ALA A 105 7.44 3.01 4.91
C ALA A 105 7.79 2.41 6.28
N GLU A 106 7.27 1.21 6.57
CA GLU A 106 7.61 0.44 7.76
C GLU A 106 8.04 -0.97 7.38
N VAL A 107 9.22 -1.38 7.84
CA VAL A 107 9.63 -2.79 7.83
C VAL A 107 8.93 -3.48 8.99
N ILE A 108 7.83 -4.17 8.71
CA ILE A 108 6.99 -4.83 9.74
C ILE A 108 7.50 -6.23 10.09
N ARG A 109 8.28 -6.84 9.18
CA ARG A 109 8.98 -8.11 9.41
C ARG A 109 10.38 -8.02 8.82
N LYS A 110 11.39 -8.39 9.59
CA LYS A 110 12.78 -8.47 9.12
C LYS A 110 13.04 -9.81 8.45
N GLY A 111 13.79 -9.79 7.35
CA GLY A 111 14.25 -10.98 6.66
C GLY A 111 15.56 -10.75 5.91
N SER A 112 16.05 -11.81 5.28
CA SER A 112 17.37 -11.84 4.62
C SER A 112 17.35 -12.32 3.19
N ASP A 113 16.34 -13.05 2.76
CA ASP A 113 16.40 -13.80 1.49
C ASP A 113 15.58 -13.12 0.38
N ILE A 114 14.49 -12.43 0.74
CA ILE A 114 13.63 -11.74 -0.20
C ILE A 114 12.90 -10.58 0.48
N THR A 115 12.69 -9.49 -0.27
CA THR A 115 11.90 -8.33 0.15
C THR A 115 10.52 -8.38 -0.50
N LEU A 116 9.47 -8.30 0.32
CA LEU A 116 8.08 -8.18 -0.10
C LEU A 116 7.57 -6.79 0.27
N ILE A 117 6.83 -6.19 -0.65
CA ILE A 117 6.32 -4.82 -0.51
C ILE A 117 4.82 -4.86 -0.75
N GLY A 118 4.04 -4.25 0.15
CA GLY A 118 2.60 -4.15 0.02
C GLY A 118 2.03 -2.91 0.70
N TRP A 119 0.71 -2.75 0.63
CA TRP A 119 -0.06 -1.72 1.36
C TRP A 119 -1.47 -2.19 1.68
N GLY A 120 -2.09 -1.57 2.67
CA GLY A 120 -3.49 -1.82 3.06
C GLY A 120 -3.76 -3.27 3.48
N ALA A 121 -4.96 -3.77 3.16
CA ALA A 121 -5.40 -5.11 3.56
C ALA A 121 -4.54 -6.26 3.03
N GLN A 122 -3.75 -6.03 1.96
CA GLN A 122 -2.89 -7.04 1.37
C GLN A 122 -1.73 -7.45 2.30
N LEU A 123 -1.33 -6.59 3.25
CA LEU A 123 -0.27 -6.93 4.21
C LEU A 123 -0.61 -8.16 5.05
N ALA A 124 -1.88 -8.35 5.42
CA ALA A 124 -2.29 -9.53 6.17
C ALA A 124 -2.10 -10.84 5.36
N VAL A 125 -2.29 -10.78 4.04
CA VAL A 125 -2.08 -11.92 3.14
C VAL A 125 -0.59 -12.17 2.90
N LEU A 126 0.20 -11.10 2.77
CA LEU A 126 1.66 -11.17 2.65
C LEU A 126 2.30 -11.76 3.91
N GLU A 127 1.86 -11.37 5.11
CA GLU A 127 2.37 -11.91 6.37
C GLU A 127 2.15 -13.43 6.46
N GLN A 128 0.94 -13.91 6.12
CA GLN A 128 0.65 -15.34 6.09
C GLN A 128 1.51 -16.09 5.05
N ALA A 129 1.78 -15.48 3.90
CA ALA A 129 2.68 -16.07 2.90
C ALA A 129 4.13 -16.12 3.40
N CYS A 130 4.58 -15.11 4.14
CA CYS A 130 5.90 -15.09 4.78
C CYS A 130 6.01 -16.16 5.89
N GLU A 131 4.96 -16.39 6.67
CA GLU A 131 4.90 -17.50 7.62
C GLU A 131 5.01 -18.86 6.92
N ASP A 132 4.28 -19.07 5.83
CA ASP A 132 4.36 -20.33 5.07
C ASP A 132 5.72 -20.51 4.40
N ALA A 133 6.30 -19.46 3.81
CA ALA A 133 7.64 -19.50 3.22
C ALA A 133 8.72 -19.83 4.25
N SER A 134 8.57 -19.38 5.50
CA SER A 134 9.52 -19.69 6.57
C SER A 134 9.58 -21.18 6.93
N LYS A 135 8.50 -21.93 6.70
CA LYS A 135 8.48 -23.40 6.87
C LYS A 135 9.38 -24.11 5.85
N ASP A 136 9.60 -23.46 4.71
CA ASP A 136 10.51 -23.91 3.65
C ASP A 136 11.92 -23.29 3.80
N GLY A 137 12.19 -22.63 4.93
CA GLY A 137 13.50 -22.02 5.22
C GLY A 137 13.75 -20.67 4.56
N ILE A 138 12.72 -20.02 3.98
CA ILE A 138 12.86 -18.72 3.31
C ILE A 138 12.57 -17.58 4.28
N SER A 139 13.56 -16.70 4.47
CA SER A 139 13.53 -15.53 5.34
C SER A 139 13.03 -14.29 4.59
N CYS A 140 11.73 -14.01 4.71
CA CYS A 140 11.07 -12.87 4.08
C CYS A 140 11.15 -11.58 4.90
N GLU A 141 11.63 -10.51 4.29
CA GLU A 141 11.42 -9.13 4.77
C GLU A 141 10.10 -8.58 4.22
N LEU A 142 9.27 -7.99 5.07
CA LEU A 142 7.98 -7.43 4.68
C LEU A 142 7.90 -5.94 5.00
N ILE A 143 7.59 -5.15 3.98
CA ILE A 143 7.44 -3.70 4.04
C ILE A 143 6.00 -3.30 3.77
N ASP A 144 5.45 -2.48 4.66
CA ASP A 144 4.27 -1.66 4.38
C ASP A 144 4.71 -0.29 3.84
N LEU A 145 4.34 0.03 2.60
CA LEU A 145 4.67 1.32 2.00
C LEU A 145 3.95 2.49 2.66
N ARG A 146 2.70 2.30 3.12
CA ARG A 146 1.78 3.33 3.65
C ARG A 146 1.43 4.47 2.69
N THR A 147 2.43 5.18 2.16
CA THR A 147 2.30 6.29 1.20
C THR A 147 2.85 5.85 -0.16
N LEU A 148 2.03 5.93 -1.20
CA LEU A 148 2.39 5.48 -2.55
C LEU A 148 2.97 6.61 -3.41
N ILE A 149 2.62 7.86 -3.10
CA ILE A 149 3.28 9.02 -3.69
C ILE A 149 3.28 10.19 -2.69
N PRO A 150 4.42 10.88 -2.49
CA PRO A 150 5.76 10.36 -2.75
C PRO A 150 6.04 9.15 -1.83
N TRP A 151 6.56 8.06 -2.38
CA TRP A 151 6.87 6.84 -1.63
C TRP A 151 8.31 6.88 -1.10
N ASP A 152 8.55 6.11 -0.04
CA ASP A 152 9.83 5.97 0.66
C ASP A 152 10.77 5.05 -0.14
N LYS A 153 11.60 5.67 -0.99
CA LYS A 153 12.54 4.94 -1.86
C LYS A 153 13.66 4.36 -1.05
N GLU A 154 14.15 5.13 -0.08
CA GLU A 154 15.32 4.83 0.73
C GLU A 154 15.11 3.53 1.52
N THR A 155 13.95 3.35 2.15
CA THR A 155 13.63 2.12 2.89
C THR A 155 13.57 0.90 1.97
N VAL A 156 12.96 1.04 0.79
CA VAL A 156 12.84 -0.06 -0.17
C VAL A 156 14.20 -0.41 -0.78
N GLU A 157 14.99 0.58 -1.18
CA GLU A 157 16.33 0.38 -1.73
C GLU A 157 17.25 -0.29 -0.71
N ALA A 158 17.20 0.13 0.56
CA ALA A 158 17.98 -0.48 1.63
C ALA A 158 17.59 -1.96 1.86
N SER A 159 16.29 -2.25 1.84
CA SER A 159 15.76 -3.59 2.02
C SER A 159 16.13 -4.52 0.86
N VAL A 160 15.89 -4.06 -0.38
CA VAL A 160 16.26 -4.78 -1.60
C VAL A 160 17.77 -4.98 -1.71
N SER A 161 18.58 -3.99 -1.32
CA SER A 161 20.04 -4.13 -1.32
C SER A 161 20.54 -5.17 -0.31
N LYS A 162 19.79 -5.34 0.79
CA LYS A 162 20.11 -6.32 1.83
C LYS A 162 19.71 -7.74 1.43
N THR A 163 18.51 -7.92 0.84
CA THR A 163 18.00 -9.25 0.46
C THR A 163 18.39 -9.66 -0.95
N GLY A 164 18.67 -8.69 -1.82
CA GLY A 164 19.05 -8.90 -3.20
C GLY A 164 20.41 -9.58 -3.27
N LYS A 165 20.43 -10.82 -3.76
CA LYS A 165 21.68 -11.49 -4.11
C LYS A 165 22.42 -10.60 -5.13
N LEU A 166 23.74 -10.50 -4.95
CA LEU A 166 24.83 -9.78 -5.65
C LEU A 166 24.56 -8.99 -6.96
N LEU A 167 23.54 -9.30 -7.75
CA LEU A 167 23.25 -8.75 -9.08
C LEU A 167 21.75 -8.52 -9.42
N LEU A 168 20.79 -8.61 -8.48
CA LEU A 168 19.34 -8.56 -8.78
C LEU A 168 18.95 -9.51 -9.93
N GLU A 169 19.57 -10.69 -10.00
CA GLU A 169 19.35 -11.64 -11.10
C GLU A 169 17.90 -12.15 -11.14
N ALA A 170 17.26 -12.25 -9.97
CA ALA A 170 15.86 -12.62 -9.87
C ALA A 170 14.95 -11.45 -10.29
N PRO A 171 13.98 -11.67 -11.19
CA PRO A 171 13.07 -10.61 -11.65
C PRO A 171 12.12 -10.15 -10.54
N VAL A 172 11.72 -8.88 -10.60
CA VAL A 172 10.65 -8.36 -9.73
C VAL A 172 9.32 -9.04 -10.10
N ALA A 173 8.79 -9.84 -9.19
CA ALA A 173 7.49 -10.50 -9.36
C ALA A 173 6.34 -9.59 -8.91
N ARG A 174 5.47 -9.17 -9.83
CA ARG A 174 4.23 -8.46 -9.51
C ARG A 174 3.09 -9.44 -9.30
N VAL A 175 2.59 -9.55 -8.08
CA VAL A 175 1.42 -10.37 -7.73
C VAL A 175 0.21 -9.46 -7.53
N CYS A 176 -0.67 -9.39 -8.52
CA CYS A 176 -1.87 -8.55 -8.50
C CYS A 176 -3.12 -9.32 -8.97
N GLY A 177 -4.27 -8.64 -8.94
CA GLY A 177 -5.48 -9.14 -9.61
C GLY A 177 -5.25 -9.36 -11.11
N LEU A 178 -6.13 -10.15 -11.73
CA LEU A 178 -6.09 -10.38 -13.18
C LEU A 178 -6.39 -9.08 -13.94
N ASP A 179 -5.96 -9.01 -15.20
CA ASP A 179 -6.20 -7.86 -16.08
C ASP A 179 -7.65 -7.85 -16.61
N THR A 180 -8.59 -7.74 -15.68
CA THR A 180 -10.02 -7.74 -15.92
C THR A 180 -10.71 -6.79 -14.93
N PRO A 181 -11.91 -6.28 -15.25
CA PRO A 181 -12.77 -5.68 -14.25
C PRO A 181 -12.99 -6.62 -13.05
N PHE A 182 -13.13 -6.06 -11.85
CA PHE A 182 -13.24 -6.83 -10.62
C PHE A 182 -14.51 -7.72 -10.64
N PRO A 183 -14.41 -9.05 -10.65
CA PRO A 183 -15.58 -9.92 -10.80
C PRO A 183 -16.36 -10.09 -9.49
N LEU A 184 -17.66 -10.42 -9.57
CA LEU A 184 -18.46 -10.75 -8.40
C LEU A 184 -18.17 -12.19 -7.91
N VAL A 185 -18.62 -13.20 -8.66
CA VAL A 185 -18.53 -14.62 -8.25
C VAL A 185 -17.09 -15.16 -8.34
N TYR A 186 -16.27 -14.60 -9.23
CA TYR A 186 -14.90 -15.06 -9.44
C TYR A 186 -13.86 -14.32 -8.58
N GLU A 187 -14.29 -13.52 -7.60
CA GLU A 187 -13.39 -12.79 -6.69
C GLU A 187 -12.30 -13.69 -6.06
N PRO A 188 -12.59 -14.92 -5.58
CA PRO A 188 -11.55 -15.80 -5.02
C PRO A 188 -10.45 -16.19 -6.01
N PHE A 189 -10.77 -16.28 -7.31
CA PHE A 189 -9.80 -16.60 -8.37
C PHE A 189 -9.07 -15.36 -8.87
N TYR A 190 -9.69 -14.20 -8.76
CA TYR A 190 -9.13 -12.91 -9.14
C TYR A 190 -8.03 -12.47 -8.17
N MET A 191 -8.31 -12.51 -6.86
CA MET A 191 -7.47 -11.90 -5.84
C MET A 191 -6.04 -12.47 -5.79
N PRO A 192 -5.04 -11.66 -5.42
CA PRO A 192 -3.69 -12.11 -5.10
C PRO A 192 -3.70 -12.85 -3.75
N THR A 193 -4.05 -14.13 -3.79
CA THR A 193 -4.16 -14.98 -2.60
C THR A 193 -2.78 -15.35 -2.04
N LYS A 194 -2.77 -15.79 -0.76
CA LYS A 194 -1.57 -16.29 -0.08
C LYS A 194 -0.79 -17.31 -0.91
N ASN A 195 -1.48 -18.26 -1.54
CA ASN A 195 -0.82 -19.30 -2.34
C ASN A 195 -0.13 -18.72 -3.58
N LYS A 196 -0.79 -17.79 -4.30
CA LYS A 196 -0.17 -17.10 -5.45
C LYS A 196 1.08 -16.31 -5.03
N ILE A 197 1.04 -15.70 -3.84
CA ILE A 197 2.19 -14.98 -3.27
C ILE A 197 3.31 -15.97 -2.91
N LEU A 198 2.98 -17.07 -2.24
CA LEU A 198 3.96 -18.09 -1.85
C LEU A 198 4.65 -18.71 -3.06
N ASP A 199 3.89 -19.01 -4.11
CA ASP A 199 4.43 -19.52 -5.37
C ASP A 199 5.40 -18.51 -6.00
N ALA A 200 5.06 -17.22 -5.98
CA ALA A 200 5.93 -16.16 -6.46
C ALA A 200 7.20 -16.00 -5.61
N ILE A 201 7.10 -16.10 -4.28
CA ILE A 201 8.27 -16.09 -3.37
C ILE A 201 9.21 -17.24 -3.77
N LYS A 202 8.70 -18.46 -3.86
CA LYS A 202 9.50 -19.65 -4.20
C LYS A 202 10.11 -19.54 -5.59
N ALA A 203 9.37 -19.05 -6.58
CA ALA A 203 9.88 -18.85 -7.93
C ALA A 203 11.01 -17.81 -7.96
N THR A 204 10.90 -16.73 -7.18
CA THR A 204 11.89 -15.66 -7.14
C THR A 204 13.16 -16.09 -6.40
N VAL A 205 13.04 -16.82 -5.30
CA VAL A 205 14.20 -17.27 -4.50
C VAL A 205 15.00 -18.38 -5.19
N ASN A 206 14.33 -19.21 -5.98
CA ASN A 206 14.94 -20.32 -6.73
C ASN A 206 15.39 -19.95 -8.15
N TYR A 207 15.26 -18.68 -8.56
CA TYR A 207 15.87 -18.18 -9.79
C TYR A 207 17.40 -18.14 -9.63
#